data_AF-A0A382P696-F1
#
_entry.id   AF-A0A382P696-F1
#
_cell.length_a   1.000
_cell.length_b   1.000
_cell.length_c   1.000
_cell.angle_alpha   90.00
_cell.angle_beta   90.00
_cell.angle_gamma   90.00
#
_symmetry.space_group_name_H-M   'P 1'
#
loop_
_entity.id
_entity.type
_entity.pdbx_description
1 polymer ?
#
loop_
_entity_poly.entity_id
_entity_poly.type
_entity_poly.pdbx_seq_one_letter_code
_entity_poly.pdbx_strand_id
1 'polypeptide(L)'
;MLKENTKESLYHMDQVKDNCGFGLMVNRHGVTSRKVVIGSISGLNSMTHRGAIGSDGKTGDGCGLLFDLNKRFFKKAVKKEVNIDLPENFGIAQIFSSYPLKRDFDKIRSILQSEGLVFFCSRQVPIDKSILGEIALNSLPFINQIFIIFAKDFNKEQFESSLLQARKKIEEIYDNDEKLYVCSMSC
;
A
#
# COMPACT_ATOMS: atom_id res chain seq x y z
N MET A 1 5.89 63.10 9.82
CA MET A 1 4.85 62.05 9.80
C MET A 1 5.39 60.86 9.04
N LEU A 2 5.38 59.70 9.69
CA LEU A 2 6.10 58.48 9.29
C LEU A 2 5.54 57.95 7.97
N LYS A 3 6.42 57.75 6.97
CA LYS A 3 6.09 57.00 5.75
C LYS A 3 5.99 55.52 6.10
N GLU A 4 4.84 54.92 5.84
CA GLU A 4 4.63 53.48 5.99
C GLU A 4 5.66 52.73 5.16
N ASN A 5 6.44 51.89 5.83
CA ASN A 5 7.43 51.03 5.21
C ASN A 5 6.70 49.78 4.73
N THR A 6 6.15 49.81 3.52
CA THR A 6 5.61 48.61 2.86
C THR A 6 6.77 47.65 2.65
N LYS A 7 6.85 46.63 3.51
CA LYS A 7 7.72 45.46 3.34
C LYS A 7 7.51 44.90 1.94
N GLU A 8 8.44 45.18 1.03
CA GLU A 8 8.60 44.43 -0.22
C GLU A 8 9.07 43.01 0.14
N SER A 9 8.10 42.15 0.43
CA SER A 9 8.30 40.71 0.52
C SER A 9 8.37 40.16 -0.90
N LEU A 10 9.48 39.52 -1.27
CA LEU A 10 9.59 38.73 -2.52
C LEU A 10 8.65 37.51 -2.56
N TYR A 11 8.02 37.22 -1.43
CA TYR A 11 7.05 36.14 -1.26
C TYR A 11 5.63 36.70 -1.35
N HIS A 12 4.85 36.20 -2.29
CA HIS A 12 3.42 36.44 -2.40
C HIS A 12 2.62 35.21 -1.96
N MET A 13 1.55 35.42 -1.19
CA MET A 13 0.78 34.32 -0.56
C MET A 13 0.06 33.42 -1.59
N ASP A 14 -0.17 33.92 -2.79
CA ASP A 14 -0.72 33.22 -3.97
C ASP A 14 0.32 32.32 -4.69
N GLN A 15 1.60 32.40 -4.31
CA GLN A 15 2.66 31.50 -4.81
C GLN A 15 2.72 30.17 -4.05
N VAL A 16 1.92 29.99 -2.99
CA VAL A 16 1.82 28.70 -2.28
C VAL A 16 1.03 27.72 -3.15
N LYS A 17 1.76 26.91 -3.91
CA LYS A 17 1.23 25.72 -4.57
C LYS A 17 1.67 24.50 -3.77
N ASP A 18 0.74 23.92 -3.02
CA ASP A 18 0.96 22.63 -2.37
C ASP A 18 0.76 21.52 -3.42
N ASN A 19 1.77 20.67 -3.60
CA ASN A 19 1.91 19.79 -4.77
C ASN A 19 1.26 18.40 -4.62
N CYS A 20 0.37 18.21 -3.65
CA CYS A 20 -0.30 16.91 -3.43
C CYS A 20 -1.81 17.06 -3.27
N GLY A 21 -2.57 16.13 -3.86
CA GLY A 21 -4.01 15.99 -3.66
C GLY A 21 -4.33 14.79 -2.78
N PHE A 22 -5.17 14.98 -1.77
CA PHE A 22 -5.73 13.90 -0.96
C PHE A 22 -7.26 13.97 -0.98
N GLY A 23 -7.91 12.81 -0.87
CA GLY A 23 -9.36 12.71 -0.79
C GLY A 23 -9.79 11.50 0.03
N LEU A 24 -10.93 11.64 0.70
CA LEU A 24 -11.58 10.56 1.44
C LEU A 24 -12.97 10.35 0.86
N MET A 25 -13.31 9.09 0.56
CA MET A 25 -14.66 8.70 0.14
C MET A 25 -15.17 7.60 1.05
N VAL A 26 -16.33 7.82 1.67
CA VAL A 26 -16.92 6.91 2.64
C VAL A 26 -18.39 6.66 2.31
N ASN A 27 -18.84 5.42 2.50
CA ASN A 27 -20.27 5.15 2.59
C ASN A 27 -20.75 5.41 4.02
N ARG A 28 -21.52 6.48 4.23
CA ARG A 28 -22.00 6.91 5.56
C ARG A 28 -22.88 5.90 6.27
N HIS A 29 -23.43 4.92 5.55
CA HIS A 29 -24.24 3.84 6.13
C HIS A 29 -23.40 2.62 6.55
N GLY A 30 -22.07 2.64 6.39
CA GLY A 30 -21.19 1.52 6.75
C GLY A 30 -21.32 0.30 5.83
N VAL A 31 -22.04 0.41 4.71
CA VAL A 31 -22.24 -0.70 3.77
C VAL A 31 -21.14 -0.73 2.72
N THR A 32 -20.45 -1.87 2.59
CA THR A 32 -19.44 -2.06 1.53
C THR A 32 -20.05 -1.85 0.14
N SER A 33 -19.41 -1.04 -0.69
CA SER A 33 -19.96 -0.67 -2.00
C SER A 33 -18.87 -0.44 -3.03
N ARG A 34 -19.00 -1.11 -4.19
CA ARG A 34 -18.09 -0.90 -5.34
C ARG A 34 -18.12 0.55 -5.84
N LYS A 35 -19.20 1.29 -5.59
CA LYS A 35 -19.33 2.72 -5.93
C LYS A 35 -18.26 3.57 -5.24
N VAL A 36 -17.89 3.24 -4.00
CA VAL A 36 -16.82 3.95 -3.27
C VAL A 36 -15.51 3.82 -4.03
N VAL A 37 -15.12 2.60 -4.40
CA VAL A 37 -13.87 2.37 -5.13
C VAL A 37 -13.88 3.05 -6.50
N ILE A 38 -14.98 2.98 -7.25
CA ILE A 38 -15.11 3.66 -8.55
C ILE A 38 -14.97 5.17 -8.39
N GLY A 39 -15.67 5.76 -7.42
CA GLY A 39 -15.59 7.18 -7.14
C GLY A 39 -14.20 7.63 -6.69
N SER A 40 -13.50 6.83 -5.88
CA SER A 40 -12.11 7.09 -5.49
C SER A 40 -11.16 7.08 -6.68
N ILE A 41 -11.31 6.15 -7.63
CA ILE A 41 -10.51 6.12 -8.86
C ILE A 41 -10.78 7.37 -9.71
N SER A 42 -12.05 7.75 -9.88
CA SER A 42 -12.40 8.98 -10.60
C SER A 42 -11.83 10.23 -9.92
N GLY A 43 -11.89 10.30 -8.59
CA GLY A 43 -11.29 11.39 -7.81
C GLY A 43 -9.78 11.47 -8.02
N LEU A 44 -9.08 10.34 -8.00
CA LEU A 44 -7.63 10.27 -8.24
C LEU A 44 -7.27 10.78 -9.65
N ASN A 45 -8.04 10.40 -10.66
CA ASN A 45 -7.85 10.86 -12.04
C ASN A 45 -8.01 12.38 -12.18
N SER A 46 -8.95 12.98 -11.46
CA SER A 46 -9.16 14.44 -11.45
C SER A 46 -8.01 15.23 -10.81
N MET A 47 -7.13 14.56 -10.05
CA MET A 47 -5.99 15.20 -9.36
C MET A 47 -4.69 15.17 -10.19
N THR A 48 -4.72 14.66 -11.42
CA THR A 48 -3.55 14.58 -12.32
C THR A 48 -2.88 15.92 -12.60
N HIS A 49 -3.64 17.01 -12.66
CA HIS A 49 -3.12 18.38 -12.82
C HIS A 49 -2.22 18.86 -11.67
N ARG A 50 -2.17 18.12 -10.55
CA ARG A 50 -1.32 18.40 -9.39
C ARG A 50 -0.09 17.49 -9.31
N GLY A 51 -0.01 16.44 -10.12
CA GLY A 51 1.13 15.53 -10.12
C GLY A 51 2.27 16.07 -10.97
N ALA A 52 3.51 15.93 -10.50
CA ALA A 52 4.65 16.12 -11.38
C ALA A 52 4.77 14.93 -12.35
N ILE A 53 5.31 15.21 -13.52
CA ILE A 53 5.62 14.21 -14.54
C ILE A 53 7.14 14.25 -14.73
N GLY A 54 7.77 13.07 -14.66
CA GLY A 54 9.19 12.88 -14.86
C GLY A 54 9.65 13.23 -16.27
N SER A 55 10.97 13.24 -16.48
CA SER A 55 11.58 13.62 -17.75
C SER A 55 11.23 12.68 -18.92
N ASP A 56 10.72 11.48 -18.64
CA ASP A 56 10.20 10.54 -19.64
C ASP A 56 8.77 10.88 -20.11
N GLY A 57 8.17 11.96 -19.58
CA GLY A 57 6.84 12.44 -19.95
C GLY A 57 5.69 11.53 -19.52
N LYS A 58 5.96 10.48 -18.72
CA LYS A 58 4.97 9.44 -18.38
C LYS A 58 5.01 9.02 -16.92
N THR A 59 6.18 8.93 -16.32
CA THR A 59 6.34 8.58 -14.90
C THR A 59 5.81 9.72 -14.03
N GLY A 60 4.91 9.43 -13.10
CA GLY A 60 4.49 10.38 -12.07
C GLY A 60 5.14 10.06 -10.71
N ASP A 61 5.13 11.03 -9.80
CA ASP A 61 5.77 10.88 -8.47
C ASP A 61 5.13 9.79 -7.60
N GLY A 62 3.82 9.56 -7.75
CA GLY A 62 3.12 8.49 -7.05
C GLY A 62 1.63 8.73 -6.90
N CYS A 63 0.86 7.65 -6.84
CA CYS A 63 -0.54 7.68 -6.47
C CYS A 63 -0.94 6.37 -5.80
N GLY A 64 -2.02 6.37 -5.02
CA GLY A 64 -2.45 5.19 -4.29
C GLY A 64 -3.86 5.30 -3.74
N LEU A 65 -4.43 4.16 -3.38
CA LEU A 65 -5.73 4.06 -2.75
C LEU A 65 -5.64 3.10 -1.57
N LEU A 66 -6.16 3.51 -0.42
CA LEU A 66 -6.31 2.69 0.77
C LEU A 66 -7.79 2.35 0.95
N PHE A 67 -8.09 1.07 1.13
CA PHE A 67 -9.46 0.58 1.32
C PHE A 67 -9.50 -0.53 2.36
N ASP A 68 -10.70 -0.73 2.94
CA ASP A 68 -10.98 -1.88 3.78
C ASP A 68 -10.77 -3.20 3.02
N LEU A 69 -10.38 -4.23 3.77
CA LEU A 69 -10.11 -5.55 3.22
C LEU A 69 -11.39 -6.21 2.68
N ASN A 70 -11.49 -6.35 1.36
CA ASN A 70 -12.57 -7.13 0.74
C ASN A 70 -12.25 -8.63 0.76
N LYS A 71 -12.60 -9.31 1.86
CA LYS A 71 -12.33 -10.75 2.04
C LYS A 71 -12.86 -11.60 0.88
N ARG A 72 -14.05 -11.28 0.34
CA ARG A 72 -14.65 -12.03 -0.78
C ARG A 72 -13.84 -11.92 -2.07
N PHE A 73 -13.30 -10.73 -2.36
CA PHE A 73 -12.42 -10.53 -3.51
C PHE A 73 -11.16 -11.39 -3.38
N PHE A 74 -10.47 -11.31 -2.23
CA PHE A 74 -9.22 -12.03 -2.02
C PHE A 74 -9.39 -13.55 -2.00
N LYS A 75 -10.45 -14.08 -1.37
CA LYS A 75 -10.80 -15.52 -1.45
C LYS A 75 -10.92 -15.98 -2.90
N LYS A 76 -11.64 -15.23 -3.74
CA LYS A 76 -11.80 -15.55 -5.18
C LYS A 76 -10.48 -15.43 -5.95
N ALA A 77 -9.71 -14.38 -5.72
CA ALA A 77 -8.45 -14.14 -6.41
C ALA A 77 -7.42 -15.21 -6.08
N VAL A 78 -7.23 -15.54 -4.80
CA VAL A 78 -6.29 -16.59 -4.36
C VAL A 78 -6.73 -17.96 -4.86
N LYS A 79 -8.03 -18.29 -4.81
CA LYS A 79 -8.52 -19.55 -5.37
C LYS A 79 -8.24 -19.66 -6.87
N LYS A 80 -8.48 -18.59 -7.63
CA LYS A 80 -8.26 -18.58 -9.08
C LYS A 80 -6.77 -18.65 -9.46
N GLU A 81 -5.92 -17.91 -8.75
CA GLU A 81 -4.54 -17.66 -9.17
C GLU A 81 -3.52 -18.58 -8.48
N VAL A 82 -3.83 -19.08 -7.28
CA VAL A 82 -2.93 -19.92 -6.46
C VAL A 82 -3.55 -21.28 -6.14
N ASN A 83 -4.83 -21.51 -6.49
CA ASN A 83 -5.58 -22.74 -6.19
C ASN A 83 -5.64 -23.10 -4.70
N ILE A 84 -5.76 -22.09 -3.84
CA ILE A 84 -5.87 -22.25 -2.38
C ILE A 84 -7.18 -21.63 -1.90
N ASP A 85 -7.85 -22.31 -0.97
CA ASP A 85 -9.02 -21.79 -0.26
C ASP A 85 -8.57 -21.05 1.00
N LEU A 86 -8.69 -19.72 1.00
CA LEU A 86 -8.39 -18.92 2.20
C LEU A 86 -9.44 -19.16 3.29
N PRO A 87 -9.03 -19.20 4.57
CA PRO A 87 -9.96 -19.31 5.70
C PRO A 87 -10.83 -18.06 5.87
N GLU A 88 -11.74 -18.08 6.85
CA GLU A 88 -12.62 -16.94 7.13
C GLU A 88 -11.87 -15.72 7.67
N ASN A 89 -10.85 -15.98 8.50
CA ASN A 89 -10.04 -14.97 9.12
C ASN A 89 -8.61 -15.09 8.61
N PHE A 90 -8.15 -14.03 7.94
CA PHE A 90 -6.79 -13.89 7.45
C PHE A 90 -6.42 -12.42 7.42
N GLY A 91 -5.13 -12.14 7.54
CA GLY A 91 -4.53 -10.85 7.27
C GLY A 91 -3.77 -10.89 5.95
N ILE A 92 -3.46 -9.72 5.41
CA ILE A 92 -2.65 -9.56 4.20
C ILE A 92 -1.51 -8.60 4.50
N ALA A 93 -0.28 -9.01 4.16
CA ALA A 93 0.84 -8.11 4.00
C ALA A 93 1.02 -7.77 2.52
N GLN A 94 0.96 -6.49 2.14
CA GLN A 94 1.30 -5.97 0.82
C GLN A 94 2.77 -5.56 0.84
N ILE A 95 3.62 -6.23 0.06
CA ILE A 95 5.08 -6.10 0.16
C ILE A 95 5.68 -5.74 -1.20
N PHE A 96 6.53 -4.73 -1.20
CA PHE A 96 7.44 -4.40 -2.29
C PHE A 96 8.83 -4.93 -1.94
N SER A 97 9.54 -5.47 -2.93
CA SER A 97 10.89 -6.01 -2.75
C SER A 97 11.73 -5.78 -4.01
N SER A 98 13.04 -5.56 -3.85
CA SER A 98 13.97 -5.35 -4.96
C SER A 98 14.36 -6.64 -5.71
N TYR A 99 13.98 -7.80 -5.18
CA TYR A 99 14.21 -9.13 -5.75
C TYR A 99 12.99 -10.04 -5.48
N PRO A 100 12.93 -11.25 -6.06
CA PRO A 100 11.83 -12.17 -5.79
C PRO A 100 11.68 -12.48 -4.29
N LEU A 101 10.53 -12.09 -3.71
CA LEU A 101 10.26 -12.19 -2.27
C LEU A 101 10.44 -13.60 -1.69
N LYS A 102 10.36 -14.65 -2.52
CA LYS A 102 10.61 -16.04 -2.12
C LYS A 102 11.95 -16.23 -1.38
N ARG A 103 12.96 -15.39 -1.65
CA ARG A 103 14.25 -15.41 -0.94
C ARG A 103 14.13 -15.15 0.56
N ASP A 104 13.13 -14.38 0.98
CA ASP A 104 12.91 -14.01 2.38
C ASP A 104 11.83 -14.83 3.09
N PHE A 105 11.22 -15.81 2.41
CA PHE A 105 10.09 -16.55 2.98
C PHE A 105 10.44 -17.26 4.28
N ASP A 106 11.64 -17.81 4.43
CA ASP A 106 12.03 -18.51 5.66
C ASP A 106 12.20 -17.54 6.83
N LYS A 107 12.80 -16.36 6.59
CA LYS A 107 12.91 -15.29 7.59
C LYS A 107 11.53 -14.76 7.97
N ILE A 108 10.68 -14.46 6.99
CA ILE A 108 9.32 -13.98 7.21
C ILE A 108 8.49 -15.02 7.97
N ARG A 109 8.58 -16.31 7.62
CA ARG A 109 7.93 -17.40 8.36
C ARG A 109 8.39 -17.43 9.83
N SER A 110 9.69 -17.33 10.08
CA SER A 110 10.24 -17.30 11.43
C SER A 110 9.72 -16.10 12.24
N ILE A 111 9.67 -14.91 11.63
CA ILE A 111 9.14 -13.71 12.28
C ILE A 111 7.65 -13.86 12.59
N LEU A 112 6.85 -14.28 11.61
CA LEU A 112 5.42 -14.53 11.80
C LEU A 112 5.18 -15.54 12.93
N GLN A 113 5.93 -16.64 12.93
CA GLN A 113 5.81 -17.66 13.97
C GLN A 113 6.15 -17.12 15.36
N SER A 114 7.15 -16.24 15.47
CA SER A 114 7.50 -15.59 16.75
C SER A 114 6.38 -14.71 17.32
N GLU A 115 5.47 -14.23 16.46
CA GLU A 115 4.30 -13.41 16.82
C GLU A 115 3.00 -14.21 16.91
N GLY A 116 3.07 -15.55 16.87
CA GLY A 116 1.88 -16.42 16.88
C GLY A 116 1.07 -16.40 15.58
N LEU A 117 1.71 -16.03 14.47
CA LEU A 117 1.12 -15.97 13.14
C LEU A 117 1.64 -17.10 12.26
N VAL A 118 0.87 -17.47 11.24
CA VAL A 118 1.26 -18.49 10.28
C VAL A 118 1.24 -17.90 8.87
N PHE A 119 2.35 -18.07 8.15
CA PHE A 119 2.40 -17.84 6.71
C PHE A 119 1.49 -18.86 6.02
N PHE A 120 0.38 -18.41 5.43
CA PHE A 120 -0.58 -19.29 4.78
C PHE A 120 -0.23 -19.51 3.30
N CYS A 121 -0.17 -18.44 2.52
CA CYS A 121 0.27 -18.50 1.13
C CYS A 121 0.76 -17.13 0.63
N SER A 122 1.47 -17.12 -0.50
CA SER A 122 1.84 -15.89 -1.21
C SER A 122 1.13 -15.78 -2.56
N ARG A 123 0.85 -14.55 -2.99
CA ARG A 123 0.29 -14.23 -4.29
C ARG A 123 1.09 -13.10 -4.93
N GLN A 124 1.60 -13.30 -6.13
CA GLN A 124 2.17 -12.20 -6.92
C GLN A 124 1.03 -11.30 -7.40
N VAL A 125 1.14 -9.99 -7.22
CA VAL A 125 0.08 -9.06 -7.62
C VAL A 125 0.11 -8.88 -9.13
N PRO A 126 -1.01 -9.13 -9.85
CA PRO A 126 -1.10 -8.86 -11.28
C PRO A 126 -0.93 -7.37 -11.55
N ILE A 127 -0.02 -7.03 -12.47
CA ILE A 127 0.26 -5.66 -12.90
C ILE A 127 0.33 -5.59 -14.42
N ASP A 128 -0.08 -4.45 -14.97
CA ASP A 128 0.19 -4.10 -16.36
C ASP A 128 1.39 -3.15 -16.39
N LYS A 129 2.51 -3.59 -16.97
CA LYS A 129 3.73 -2.78 -17.07
C LYS A 129 3.69 -1.81 -18.25
N SER A 130 2.79 -2.00 -19.21
CA SER A 130 2.73 -1.18 -20.42
C SER A 130 2.36 0.29 -20.14
N ILE A 131 1.71 0.55 -19.01
CA ILE A 131 1.32 1.89 -18.58
C ILE A 131 2.44 2.66 -17.87
N LEU A 132 3.60 2.06 -17.61
CA LEU A 132 4.72 2.72 -16.92
C LEU A 132 5.63 3.48 -17.88
N GLY A 133 6.20 4.59 -17.41
CA GLY A 133 7.34 5.24 -18.05
C GLY A 133 8.64 4.47 -17.80
N GLU A 134 9.71 4.82 -18.52
CA GLU A 134 11.00 4.13 -18.41
C GLU A 134 11.61 4.29 -17.01
N ILE A 135 11.45 5.46 -16.40
CA ILE A 135 11.97 5.74 -15.05
C ILE A 135 11.28 4.83 -14.03
N ALA A 136 9.94 4.79 -14.01
CA ALA A 136 9.18 3.92 -13.12
C ALA A 136 9.43 2.43 -13.38
N LEU A 137 9.64 2.03 -14.63
CA LEU A 137 9.92 0.64 -14.98
C LEU A 137 11.27 0.17 -14.44
N ASN A 138 12.29 1.04 -14.48
CA ASN A 138 13.63 0.74 -13.97
C ASN A 138 13.66 0.59 -12.44
N SER A 139 12.74 1.24 -11.72
CA SER A 139 12.59 1.14 -10.27
C SER A 139 11.44 0.24 -9.82
N LEU A 140 10.81 -0.53 -10.72
CA LEU A 140 9.62 -1.32 -10.42
C LEU A 140 9.94 -2.47 -9.44
N PRO A 141 9.35 -2.50 -8.22
CA PRO A 141 9.59 -3.59 -7.29
C PRO A 141 8.85 -4.88 -7.70
N PHE A 142 9.27 -5.99 -7.10
CA PHE A 142 8.44 -7.19 -7.02
C PHE A 142 7.31 -6.95 -6.02
N ILE A 143 6.08 -6.94 -6.52
CA ILE A 143 4.88 -6.68 -5.74
C ILE A 143 4.21 -8.01 -5.38
N ASN A 144 4.18 -8.33 -4.09
CA ASN A 144 3.64 -9.57 -3.57
C ASN A 144 2.68 -9.33 -2.40
N GLN A 145 1.77 -10.26 -2.22
CA GLN A 145 0.88 -10.35 -1.07
C GLN A 145 1.20 -11.63 -0.30
N ILE A 146 1.34 -11.53 1.02
CA ILE A 146 1.40 -12.69 1.92
C ILE A 146 0.08 -12.75 2.69
N PHE A 147 -0.59 -13.90 2.61
CA PHE A 147 -1.77 -14.21 3.40
C PHE A 147 -1.34 -14.88 4.69
N ILE A 148 -1.87 -14.38 5.80
CA ILE A 148 -1.42 -14.71 7.14
C ILE A 148 -2.64 -15.14 7.94
N ILE A 149 -2.49 -16.12 8.81
CA ILE A 149 -3.55 -16.56 9.74
C ILE A 149 -3.03 -16.50 11.17
N PHE A 150 -3.96 -16.43 12.12
CA PHE A 150 -3.62 -16.47 13.53
C PHE A 150 -3.54 -17.92 14.00
N ALA A 151 -2.46 -18.30 14.70
CA ALA A 151 -2.22 -19.69 15.10
C ALA A 151 -3.11 -20.13 16.28
N LYS A 152 -3.58 -19.17 17.09
CA LYS A 152 -4.42 -19.40 18.26
C LYS A 152 -5.89 -19.13 17.93
N ASP A 153 -6.76 -19.30 18.94
CA ASP A 153 -8.15 -18.88 18.86
C ASP A 153 -8.27 -17.43 18.37
N PHE A 154 -9.18 -17.22 17.43
CA PHE A 154 -9.28 -15.95 16.73
C PHE A 154 -9.71 -14.83 17.69
N ASN A 155 -8.85 -13.85 17.86
CA ASN A 155 -9.15 -12.57 18.46
C ASN A 155 -8.64 -11.48 17.51
N LYS A 156 -9.53 -10.62 17.02
CA LYS A 156 -9.20 -9.62 16.00
C LYS A 156 -8.16 -8.60 16.49
N GLU A 157 -8.32 -8.10 17.71
CA GLU A 157 -7.44 -7.07 18.29
C GLU A 157 -6.02 -7.61 18.51
N GLN A 158 -5.91 -8.84 19.01
CA GLN A 158 -4.64 -9.54 19.15
C GLN A 158 -4.03 -9.84 17.78
N PHE A 159 -4.83 -10.25 16.80
CA PHE A 159 -4.34 -10.54 15.47
C PHE A 159 -3.76 -9.29 14.79
N GLU A 160 -4.47 -8.16 14.83
CA GLU A 160 -3.95 -6.86 14.36
C GLU A 160 -2.68 -6.45 15.09
N SER A 161 -2.64 -6.61 16.41
CA SER A 161 -1.45 -6.28 17.20
C SER A 161 -0.25 -7.13 16.81
N SER A 162 -0.43 -8.45 16.67
CA SER A 162 0.61 -9.37 16.20
C SER A 162 1.07 -9.05 14.77
N LEU A 163 0.14 -8.70 13.87
CA LEU A 163 0.47 -8.28 12.50
C LEU A 163 1.34 -7.02 12.50
N LEU A 164 1.02 -6.05 13.35
CA LEU A 164 1.82 -4.83 13.51
C LEU A 164 3.23 -5.12 14.05
N GLN A 165 3.38 -6.03 15.02
CA GLN A 165 4.71 -6.41 15.53
C GLN A 165 5.53 -7.15 14.47
N ALA A 166 4.92 -8.10 13.78
CA ALA A 166 5.57 -8.84 12.70
C ALA A 166 5.99 -7.92 11.55
N ARG A 167 5.16 -6.92 11.19
CA ARG A 167 5.51 -5.91 10.20
C ARG A 167 6.83 -5.21 10.54
N LYS A 168 6.95 -4.69 11.78
CA LYS A 168 8.17 -3.98 12.22
C LYS A 168 9.42 -4.85 12.09
N LYS A 169 9.33 -6.09 12.57
CA LYS A 169 10.41 -7.08 12.46
C LYS A 169 10.75 -7.45 11.01
N ILE A 170 9.76 -7.49 10.11
CA ILE A 170 9.98 -7.75 8.68
C ILE A 170 10.69 -6.57 8.01
N GLU A 171 10.31 -5.33 8.34
CA GLU A 171 10.97 -4.12 7.85
C GLU A 171 12.44 -4.03 8.31
N GLU A 172 12.77 -4.60 9.48
CA GLU A 172 14.13 -4.68 10.03
C GLU A 172 15.03 -5.75 9.37
N ILE A 173 14.54 -6.65 8.50
CA ILE A 173 15.38 -7.72 7.90
C ILE A 173 16.61 -7.17 7.17
N TYR A 174 16.52 -5.94 6.64
CA TYR A 174 17.56 -5.27 5.86
C TYR A 174 17.93 -3.89 6.41
N ASP A 175 17.66 -3.60 7.69
CA ASP A 175 18.06 -2.35 8.35
C ASP A 175 17.70 -1.06 7.56
N ASN A 176 16.55 -1.06 6.87
CA ASN A 176 16.09 0.04 6.01
C ASN A 176 16.91 0.30 4.73
N ASP A 177 17.65 -0.67 4.20
CA ASP A 177 18.32 -0.59 2.88
C ASP A 177 17.36 -0.51 1.66
N GLU A 178 16.08 -0.17 1.86
CA GLU A 178 15.02 -0.12 0.83
C GLU A 178 14.83 -1.42 0.01
N LYS A 179 15.43 -2.53 0.45
CA LYS A 179 15.34 -3.84 -0.22
C LYS A 179 13.97 -4.46 -0.10
N LEU A 180 13.26 -4.17 0.99
CA LEU A 180 11.93 -4.67 1.31
C LEU A 180 11.14 -3.55 1.99
N TYR A 181 9.90 -3.36 1.55
CA TYR A 181 8.98 -2.38 2.12
C TYR A 181 7.59 -2.99 2.28
N VAL A 182 7.02 -2.90 3.49
CA VAL A 182 5.66 -3.38 3.79
C VAL A 182 4.69 -2.20 3.68
N CYS A 183 3.94 -2.12 2.57
CA CYS A 183 2.99 -1.03 2.33
C CYS A 183 1.85 -1.05 3.36
N SER A 184 1.35 -2.24 3.67
CA SER A 184 0.32 -2.47 4.68
C SER A 184 0.38 -3.92 5.18
N MET A 185 -0.10 -4.14 6.40
CA MET A 185 -0.20 -5.46 7.02
C MET A 185 -1.31 -5.45 8.08
N SER A 186 -2.51 -5.96 7.74
CA SER A 186 -3.72 -5.92 8.59
C SER A 186 -4.74 -7.02 8.20
N CYS A 187 -5.86 -7.16 8.92
CA CYS A 187 -6.89 -8.21 8.73
C CYS A 187 -8.37 -7.74 8.64
#